data_AF-A0A644T083-F1
#
_entry.id   AF-A0A644T083-F1
#
_cell.length_a   1.000
_cell.length_b   1.000
_cell.length_c   1.000
_cell.angle_alpha   90.00
_cell.angle_beta   90.00
_cell.angle_gamma   90.00
#
_symmetry.space_group_name_H-M   'P 1'
#
loop_
_entity.id
_entity.type
_entity.pdbx_description
1 polymer ?
#
loop_
_entity_poly.entity_id
_entity_poly.type
_entity_poly.pdbx_seq_one_letter_code
_entity_poly.pdbx_strand_id
1 'polypeptide(L)'
;MLTIDFIGLFVTILAIGIRYPHYVVIAVFVHEIGRLLMSFMVNGQLNIISATGAFGTSGINEYDWASVLILLSGPLANYIFCAVTGGVYQEKVANIAIPSAKLMNPFAVINLRLAVVSIIVSLWSFL
;
A
#
# COMPACT_ATOMS: atom_id res chain seq x y z
N MET A 1 2.09 14.11 13.24
CA MET A 1 3.51 13.70 13.25
C MET A 1 3.71 12.53 12.30
N LEU A 2 4.68 12.61 11.36
CA LEU A 2 4.99 11.49 10.46
C LEU A 2 5.99 10.57 11.16
N THR A 3 5.61 9.32 11.38
CA THR A 3 6.46 8.31 12.01
C THR A 3 6.75 7.23 10.98
N ILE A 4 8.02 6.94 10.74
CA ILE A 4 8.43 5.86 9.84
C ILE A 4 8.68 4.63 10.70
N ASP A 5 7.90 3.58 10.50
CA ASP A 5 8.13 2.29 11.15
C ASP A 5 8.99 1.41 10.23
N PHE A 6 10.30 1.43 10.51
CA PHE A 6 11.29 0.65 9.79
C PHE A 6 11.07 -0.87 9.90
N ILE A 7 10.47 -1.35 11.00
CA ILE A 7 10.20 -2.78 11.20
C ILE A 7 9.09 -3.22 10.26
N GLY A 8 7.97 -2.49 10.24
CA GLY A 8 6.88 -2.81 9.32
C GLY A 8 7.24 -2.64 7.85
N LEU A 9 8.09 -1.66 7.52
CA LEU A 9 8.64 -1.50 6.17
C LEU A 9 9.52 -2.70 5.78
N PHE A 10 10.38 -3.17 6.69
CA PHE A 10 11.19 -4.37 6.46
C PHE A 10 10.35 -5.63 6.25
N VAL A 11 9.30 -5.83 7.07
CA VAL A 11 8.34 -6.92 6.89
C VAL A 11 7.62 -6.82 5.56
N THR A 12 7.24 -5.60 5.15
CA THR A 12 6.60 -5.34 3.86
C THR A 12 7.52 -5.73 2.70
N ILE A 13 8.81 -5.42 2.77
CA ILE A 13 9.81 -5.82 1.76
C ILE A 13 9.89 -7.35 1.66
N LEU A 14 9.96 -8.05 2.79
CA LEU A 14 10.03 -9.51 2.82
C LEU A 14 8.77 -10.16 2.24
N ALA A 15 7.60 -9.64 2.60
CA ALA A 15 6.30 -10.19 2.21
C ALA A 15 5.95 -9.94 0.73
N ILE A 16 6.42 -8.83 0.14
CA ILE A 16 5.88 -8.34 -1.13
C ILE A 16 6.89 -8.37 -2.26
N GLY A 17 8.19 -8.22 -1.98
CA GLY A 17 9.16 -8.04 -3.05
C GLY A 17 10.60 -8.14 -2.59
N ILE A 18 10.98 -9.25 -1.96
CA ILE A 18 12.35 -9.47 -1.47
C ILE A 18 13.40 -9.31 -2.57
N ARG A 19 13.05 -9.68 -3.81
CA ARG A 19 13.94 -9.58 -4.98
C ARG A 19 14.07 -8.14 -5.50
N TYR A 20 13.11 -7.28 -5.21
CA TYR A 20 13.01 -5.94 -5.77
C TYR A 20 12.66 -4.89 -4.70
N PRO A 21 13.51 -4.71 -3.67
CA PRO A 21 13.20 -3.87 -2.50
C PRO A 21 13.00 -2.40 -2.88
N HIS A 22 13.68 -1.89 -3.90
CA HIS A 22 13.54 -0.51 -4.37
C HIS A 22 12.13 -0.21 -4.90
N TYR A 23 11.51 -1.14 -5.63
CA TYR A 23 10.14 -0.97 -6.10
C TYR A 23 9.13 -1.06 -4.95
N VAL A 24 9.43 -1.84 -3.89
CA VAL A 24 8.59 -1.87 -2.68
C VAL A 24 8.60 -0.51 -2.01
N VAL A 25 9.76 0.12 -1.85
CA VAL A 25 9.87 1.47 -1.26
C VAL A 25 9.05 2.48 -2.06
N ILE A 26 9.17 2.47 -3.39
CA ILE A 26 8.39 3.37 -4.26
C ILE A 26 6.88 3.09 -4.11
N ALA A 27 6.46 1.83 -4.07
CA ALA A 27 5.06 1.47 -3.88
C ALA A 27 4.52 1.92 -2.52
N VAL A 28 5.33 1.88 -1.46
CA VAL A 28 4.96 2.43 -0.14
C VAL A 28 4.80 3.95 -0.21
N PHE A 29 5.66 4.65 -0.96
CA PHE A 29 5.47 6.09 -1.19
C PHE A 29 4.17 6.40 -1.93
N VAL A 30 3.87 5.67 -3.01
CA VAL A 30 2.61 5.81 -3.77
C VAL A 30 1.41 5.58 -2.84
N HIS A 31 1.49 4.55 -2.00
CA HIS A 31 0.48 4.23 -1.01
C HIS A 31 0.20 5.40 -0.04
N GLU A 32 1.25 5.94 0.59
CA GLU A 32 1.10 7.02 1.56
C GLU A 32 0.67 8.34 0.90
N ILE A 33 1.11 8.61 -0.35
CA ILE A 33 0.62 9.75 -1.13
C ILE A 33 -0.88 9.64 -1.37
N GLY A 34 -1.39 8.44 -1.70
CA GLY A 34 -2.83 8.21 -1.86
C GLY A 34 -3.63 8.58 -0.60
N ARG A 35 -3.13 8.16 0.57
CA ARG A 35 -3.73 8.46 1.88
C ARG A 35 -3.70 9.93 2.24
N LEU A 36 -2.56 10.57 2.00
CA LEU A 36 -2.39 12.01 2.20
C LEU A 36 -3.38 12.81 1.36
N LEU A 37 -3.46 12.52 0.05
CA LEU A 37 -4.37 13.20 -0.86
C LEU A 37 -5.83 13.02 -0.43
N MET A 38 -6.24 11.80 -0.09
CA MET A 38 -7.62 11.57 0.33
C MET A 38 -7.94 12.29 1.63
N SER A 39 -7.00 12.35 2.56
CA SER A 39 -7.22 13.09 3.79
C SER A 39 -7.36 14.59 3.59
N PHE A 40 -6.59 15.17 2.65
CA PHE A 40 -6.77 16.57 2.26
C PHE A 40 -8.17 16.82 1.67
N MET A 41 -8.68 15.89 0.85
CA MET A 41 -10.00 16.01 0.23
C MET A 41 -11.15 15.92 1.24
N VAL A 42 -11.00 15.11 2.28
CA VAL A 42 -12.07 14.86 3.26
C VAL A 42 -11.99 15.83 4.46
N ASN A 43 -11.08 16.81 4.43
CA ASN A 43 -10.80 17.69 5.59
C ASN A 43 -10.51 16.91 6.88
N GLY A 44 -10.02 15.66 6.75
CA GLY A 44 -9.70 14.82 7.89
C GLY A 44 -8.52 15.41 8.64
N GLN A 45 -8.69 15.71 9.93
CA GLN A 45 -7.58 16.10 10.80
C GLN A 45 -6.65 14.90 11.01
N LEU A 46 -5.61 14.76 10.18
CA LEU A 46 -4.56 13.75 10.40
C LEU A 46 -3.71 14.18 11.59
N ASN A 47 -3.95 13.56 12.74
CA ASN A 47 -3.09 13.75 13.89
C ASN A 47 -1.74 13.03 13.71
N ILE A 48 -1.78 11.80 13.15
CA ILE A 48 -0.60 10.93 12.99
C ILE A 48 -0.70 10.12 11.68
N ILE A 49 0.39 10.09 10.91
CA ILE A 49 0.59 9.17 9.79
C ILE A 49 1.75 8.25 10.18
N SER A 50 1.47 6.96 10.37
CA SER A 50 2.51 5.95 10.51
C SER A 50 2.77 5.30 9.16
N ALA A 51 3.89 5.66 8.53
CA ALA A 51 4.33 5.06 7.28
C ALA A 51 4.97 3.70 7.59
N THR A 52 4.13 2.68 7.75
CA THR A 52 4.52 1.29 8.11
C THR A 52 4.49 0.35 6.90
N GLY A 53 4.44 0.88 5.67
CA GLY A 53 4.28 0.07 4.47
C GLY A 53 2.86 -0.47 4.36
N ALA A 54 2.69 -1.79 4.18
CA ALA A 54 1.36 -2.39 4.02
C ALA A 54 0.46 -2.25 5.26
N PHE A 55 1.07 -1.98 6.42
CA PHE A 55 0.44 -1.92 7.73
C PHE A 55 0.28 -0.49 8.27
N GLY A 56 0.39 0.53 7.40
CA GLY A 56 0.32 1.92 7.85
C GLY A 56 -1.02 2.21 8.54
N THR A 57 -0.99 2.59 9.81
CA THR A 57 -2.17 3.05 10.54
C THR A 57 -2.26 4.58 10.49
N SER A 58 -3.46 5.10 10.26
CA SER A 58 -3.76 6.52 10.40
C SER A 58 -4.59 6.67 11.66
N GLY A 59 -4.07 7.39 12.66
CA GLY A 59 -4.81 7.69 13.88
C GLY A 59 -5.88 8.73 13.57
N ILE A 60 -7.11 8.27 13.31
CA ILE A 60 -8.27 9.11 13.04
C ILE A 60 -9.15 9.06 14.30
N ASN A 61 -9.48 10.23 14.85
CA ASN A 61 -10.07 10.37 16.18
C ASN A 61 -11.54 9.87 16.27
N GLU A 62 -12.23 9.62 15.15
CA GLU A 62 -13.61 9.12 15.12
C GLU A 62 -13.82 8.19 13.90
N TYR A 63 -14.48 7.03 14.09
CA TYR A 63 -14.85 6.10 13.02
C TYR A 63 -16.05 6.66 12.22
N ASP A 64 -15.76 7.54 11.26
CA ASP A 64 -16.72 8.03 10.26
C ASP A 64 -16.40 7.47 8.86
N TRP A 65 -17.33 7.55 7.90
CA TRP A 65 -17.14 7.15 6.49
C TRP A 65 -15.89 7.75 5.87
N ALA A 66 -15.52 8.96 6.31
CA ALA A 66 -14.27 9.63 6.00
C ALA A 66 -13.02 8.79 6.29
N SER A 67 -12.99 8.10 7.42
CA SER A 67 -11.86 7.27 7.86
C SER A 67 -11.67 6.03 6.98
N VAL A 68 -12.77 5.41 6.54
CA VAL A 68 -12.77 4.27 5.61
C VAL A 68 -12.19 4.67 4.26
N LEU A 69 -12.58 5.84 3.75
CA LEU A 69 -12.08 6.37 2.49
C LEU A 69 -10.57 6.64 2.56
N ILE A 70 -10.09 7.25 3.65
CA ILE A 70 -8.66 7.50 3.86
C ILE A 70 -7.90 6.17 3.94
N LEU A 71 -8.41 5.17 4.65
CA LEU A 71 -7.73 3.88 4.77
C LEU A 71 -7.63 3.14 3.43
N LEU A 72 -8.70 3.13 2.63
CA LEU A 72 -8.75 2.44 1.33
C LEU A 72 -8.06 3.21 0.18
N SER A 73 -7.78 4.50 0.36
CA SER A 73 -7.15 5.32 -0.68
C SER A 73 -5.70 4.91 -1.01
N GLY A 74 -4.93 4.45 -0.03
CA GLY A 74 -3.56 3.96 -0.26
C GLY A 74 -3.52 2.70 -1.14
N PRO A 75 -4.29 1.64 -0.82
CA PRO A 75 -4.40 0.50 -1.72
C PRO A 75 -4.94 0.85 -3.10
N LEU A 76 -5.92 1.77 -3.18
CA LEU A 76 -6.48 2.24 -4.44
C LEU A 76 -5.42 2.94 -5.31
N ALA A 77 -4.58 3.80 -4.72
CA ALA A 77 -3.50 4.45 -5.43
C ALA A 77 -2.53 3.43 -6.05
N ASN A 78 -2.13 2.42 -5.28
CA ASN A 78 -1.28 1.35 -5.79
C ASN A 78 -1.95 0.54 -6.91
N TYR A 79 -3.24 0.26 -6.80
CA TYR A 79 -3.99 -0.43 -7.85
C TYR A 79 -4.02 0.39 -9.16
N ILE A 80 -4.25 1.70 -9.06
CA ILE A 80 -4.22 2.61 -10.23
C ILE A 80 -2.82 2.62 -10.85
N PHE A 81 -1.76 2.74 -10.05
CA PHE A 81 -0.39 2.70 -10.56
C PHE A 81 -0.04 1.37 -11.23
N CYS A 82 -0.52 0.24 -10.69
CA CYS A 82 -0.43 -1.06 -11.34
C CYS A 82 -1.11 -1.05 -12.72
N ALA A 83 -2.35 -0.57 -12.81
CA ALA A 83 -3.10 -0.53 -14.05
C ALA A 83 -2.44 0.37 -15.12
N VAL A 84 -1.96 1.55 -14.72
CA VAL A 84 -1.35 2.54 -15.63
C VAL A 84 0.01 2.07 -16.17
N THR A 85 0.73 1.25 -15.41
CA THR A 85 2.10 0.82 -15.78
C THR A 85 2.13 -0.46 -16.63
N GLY A 86 1.00 -0.81 -17.25
CA GLY A 86 0.87 -1.99 -18.12
C GLY A 86 0.25 -3.21 -17.43
N GLY A 87 -0.09 -3.10 -16.14
CA GLY A 87 -0.77 -4.15 -15.39
C GLY A 87 0.07 -5.42 -15.20
N VAL A 88 -0.62 -6.49 -14.84
CA VAL A 88 -0.03 -7.81 -14.57
C VAL A 88 -0.37 -8.87 -15.62
N TYR A 89 -0.96 -8.46 -16.75
CA TYR A 89 -1.46 -9.38 -17.79
C TYR A 89 -0.38 -10.24 -18.44
N GLN A 90 0.86 -9.75 -18.47
CA GLN A 90 2.00 -10.47 -19.04
C GLN A 90 2.67 -11.43 -18.05
N GLU A 91 2.22 -11.44 -16.79
CA GLU A 91 2.79 -12.27 -15.72
C GLU A 91 2.03 -13.57 -15.56
N LYS A 92 2.76 -14.63 -15.21
CA LYS A 92 2.12 -15.87 -14.77
C LYS A 92 1.45 -15.63 -13.42
N VAL A 93 0.19 -16.06 -13.27
CA VAL A 93 -0.58 -15.90 -12.03
C VAL A 93 0.17 -16.40 -10.79
N ALA A 94 0.87 -17.54 -10.91
CA ALA A 94 1.70 -18.09 -9.84
C ALA A 94 2.84 -17.13 -9.41
N ASN A 95 3.45 -16.44 -10.37
CA ASN A 95 4.53 -15.48 -10.10
C ASN A 95 4.00 -14.21 -9.44
N ILE A 96 2.72 -13.84 -9.65
CA ILE A 96 2.12 -12.66 -9.02
C ILE A 96 2.05 -12.83 -7.50
N ALA A 97 1.81 -14.04 -6.98
CA ALA A 97 1.75 -14.26 -5.53
C ALA A 97 3.14 -14.42 -4.88
N ILE A 98 4.15 -14.90 -5.62
CA ILE A 98 5.44 -15.32 -5.04
C ILE A 98 6.41 -14.12 -4.92
N PRO A 99 6.82 -13.70 -3.71
CA PRO A 99 7.64 -12.51 -3.49
C PRO A 99 9.03 -12.56 -4.15
N SER A 100 9.57 -13.77 -4.33
CA SER A 100 10.89 -14.05 -4.89
C SER A 100 10.90 -14.34 -6.40
N ALA A 101 9.72 -14.41 -7.04
CA ALA A 101 9.62 -14.71 -8.47
C ALA A 101 10.30 -13.65 -9.34
N LYS A 102 10.84 -14.08 -10.50
CA LYS A 102 11.29 -13.14 -11.53
C LYS A 102 10.07 -12.59 -12.26
N LEU A 103 9.97 -11.27 -12.31
CA LEU A 103 8.85 -10.55 -12.90
C LEU A 103 9.34 -9.85 -14.18
N MET A 104 8.52 -9.87 -15.22
CA MET A 104 8.65 -9.02 -16.41
C MET A 104 8.34 -7.56 -16.09
N ASN A 105 7.27 -7.30 -15.33
CA ASN A 105 6.89 -5.96 -14.88
C ASN A 105 6.85 -5.90 -13.35
N PRO A 106 8.02 -5.79 -12.69
CA PRO A 106 8.11 -5.83 -11.23
C PRO A 106 7.35 -4.67 -10.58
N PHE A 107 7.31 -3.49 -11.21
CA PHE A 107 6.65 -2.32 -10.64
C PHE A 107 5.13 -2.50 -10.54
N ALA A 108 4.47 -2.98 -11.61
CA ALA A 108 3.04 -3.21 -11.59
C ALA A 108 2.65 -4.29 -10.56
N VAL A 109 3.38 -5.40 -10.54
CA VAL A 109 3.11 -6.54 -9.64
C VAL A 109 3.32 -6.17 -8.18
N ILE A 110 4.36 -5.41 -7.86
CA ILE A 110 4.64 -5.00 -6.47
C ILE A 110 3.57 -4.04 -5.96
N ASN A 111 3.14 -3.09 -6.78
CA ASN A 111 2.01 -2.22 -6.46
C ASN A 111 0.73 -3.04 -6.24
N LEU A 112 0.44 -4.02 -7.11
CA LEU A 112 -0.72 -4.89 -6.94
C LEU A 112 -0.67 -5.69 -5.62
N ARG A 113 0.47 -6.31 -5.31
CA ARG A 113 0.65 -7.06 -4.07
C ARG A 113 0.46 -6.17 -2.86
N LEU A 114 1.04 -4.97 -2.87
CA LEU A 114 0.86 -4.00 -1.79
C LEU A 114 -0.59 -3.57 -1.65
N ALA A 115 -1.30 -3.33 -2.76
CA ALA A 115 -2.73 -3.04 -2.72
C ALA A 115 -3.53 -4.17 -2.06
N VAL A 116 -3.29 -5.43 -2.45
CA VAL A 116 -4.00 -6.59 -1.90
C VAL A 116 -3.72 -6.78 -0.42
N VAL A 117 -2.44 -6.77 -0.02
CA VAL A 117 -2.06 -6.93 1.40
C VAL A 117 -2.64 -5.79 2.23
N SER A 118 -2.54 -4.55 1.78
CA SER A 118 -3.09 -3.42 2.51
C SER A 118 -4.62 -3.46 2.62
N ILE A 119 -5.35 -3.94 1.61
CA ILE A 119 -6.81 -4.13 1.72
C ILE A 119 -7.13 -5.18 2.78
N ILE A 120 -6.42 -6.32 2.79
CA ILE A 120 -6.66 -7.39 3.77
C ILE A 120 -6.39 -6.88 5.19
N VAL A 121 -5.28 -6.17 5.40
CA VAL A 121 -4.94 -5.58 6.70
C VAL A 121 -5.97 -4.52 7.11
N SER A 122 -6.40 -3.68 6.16
CA SER A 122 -7.41 -2.65 6.40
C SER A 122 -8.74 -3.27 6.82
N LEU A 123 -9.20 -4.32 6.14
CA LEU A 123 -10.41 -5.05 6.49
C LEU A 123 -10.32 -5.72 7.86
N TRP A 124 -9.16 -6.30 8.20
CA TRP A 124 -8.93 -6.88 9.53
C TRP A 124 -9.04 -5.82 10.64
N SER A 125 -8.57 -4.59 10.39
CA SER A 125 -8.66 -3.51 11.38
C SER A 125 -10.08 -2.98 11.63
N PHE A 126 -11.04 -3.34 10.78
CA PHE A 126 -12.46 -3.00 10.92
C PHE A 126 -13.28 -4.07 11.66
N LEU A 127 -12.74 -5.27 11.83
CA LEU A 127 -13.41 -6.44 12.40
C LEU A 127 -13.03 -6.61 13.87
#